data_AF-A0A843UWA7-F1
#
_entry.id   AF-A0A843UWA7-F1
#
_cell.length_a   1.000
_cell.length_b   1.000
_cell.length_c   1.000
_cell.angle_alpha   90.00
_cell.angle_beta   90.00
_cell.angle_gamma   90.00
#
_symmetry.space_group_name_H-M   'P 1'
#
loop_
_entity.id
_entity.type
_entity.pdbx_description
1 polymer ?
#
loop_
_entity_poly.entity_id
_entity_poly.type
_entity_poly.pdbx_seq_one_letter_code
_entity_poly.pdbx_strand_id
1 'polypeptide(L)'
;MQKRQHSYWLLCAAHCIDLIFEDIRKDKNVKIIVERAQAVTRYIYGHPRILNMFRELASRGRDIIRARPTRFASNFISLESLHKFKNELKSFMYHKTLRAYIDKGSAKSQMDYLECCHVIEEKEFWDRVARYLKVGTPLVKVLRMVDGDDKNDMGYLYEAMDRAKMELQQSLPRDYKKWWKIINHRWENTLHHDLHAAGYFPNPRLMYADNAHVDSEVLHGTLNVIGRLSNDTREKVEGRASKGCI
;
A
#
# COMPACT_ATOMS: atom_id res chain seq x y z
N MET A 1 -7.43 -28.55 -1.76
CA MET A 1 -6.79 -28.51 -3.10
C MET A 1 -5.54 -29.38 -3.06
N GLN A 2 -5.42 -30.37 -3.96
CA GLN A 2 -4.21 -31.19 -4.06
C GLN A 2 -3.07 -30.31 -4.62
N LYS A 3 -2.03 -30.08 -3.82
CA LYS A 3 -0.80 -29.42 -4.28
C LYS A 3 -0.07 -30.40 -5.22
N ARG A 4 0.15 -30.04 -6.48
CA ARG A 4 1.04 -30.83 -7.34
C ARG A 4 2.48 -30.60 -6.88
N GLN A 5 3.20 -31.69 -6.62
CA GLN A 5 4.52 -31.69 -5.98
C GLN A 5 5.57 -30.82 -6.72
N HIS A 6 5.41 -30.66 -8.04
CA HIS A 6 6.36 -29.96 -8.91
C HIS A 6 5.84 -28.65 -9.52
N SER A 7 4.61 -28.21 -9.20
CA SER A 7 4.14 -26.88 -9.62
C SER A 7 4.33 -25.87 -8.49
N TYR A 8 4.82 -24.68 -8.83
CA TYR A 8 4.81 -23.56 -7.91
C TYR A 8 3.39 -23.01 -7.76
N TRP A 9 2.95 -22.85 -6.52
CA TRP A 9 1.70 -22.16 -6.19
C TRP A 9 2.08 -20.91 -5.41
N LEU A 10 1.86 -19.75 -6.01
CA LEU A 10 2.20 -18.46 -5.45
C LEU A 10 0.91 -17.71 -5.09
N LEU A 11 0.95 -16.99 -3.97
CA LEU A 11 -0.07 -15.99 -3.67
C LEU A 11 0.10 -14.79 -4.62
N CYS A 12 -1.01 -14.13 -4.94
CA CYS A 12 -1.00 -12.92 -5.75
C CYS A 12 -0.22 -11.80 -5.03
N ALA A 13 0.72 -11.17 -5.73
CA ALA A 13 1.53 -10.08 -5.17
C ALA A 13 0.69 -8.90 -4.69
N ALA A 14 -0.33 -8.50 -5.47
CA ALA A 14 -1.27 -7.46 -5.06
C ALA A 14 -2.00 -7.82 -3.75
N HIS A 15 -2.40 -9.09 -3.61
CA HIS A 15 -3.04 -9.57 -2.38
C HIS A 15 -2.08 -9.60 -1.19
N CYS A 16 -0.83 -9.99 -1.38
CA CYS A 16 0.17 -9.94 -0.30
C CYS A 16 0.45 -8.50 0.16
N ILE A 17 0.55 -7.55 -0.78
CA ILE A 17 0.74 -6.13 -0.45
C ILE A 17 -0.48 -5.56 0.27
N ASP A 18 -1.70 -5.99 -0.11
CA ASP A 18 -2.91 -5.66 0.64
C ASP A 18 -2.84 -6.12 2.11
N LEU A 19 -2.42 -7.37 2.35
CA LEU A 19 -2.23 -7.88 3.71
C LEU A 19 -1.19 -7.08 4.51
N ILE A 20 -0.15 -6.54 3.85
CA ILE A 20 0.78 -5.60 4.48
C ILE A 20 0.05 -4.32 4.91
N PHE A 21 -0.78 -3.73 4.04
CA PHE A 21 -1.58 -2.55 4.39
C PHE A 21 -2.56 -2.84 5.53
N GLU A 22 -3.17 -4.02 5.57
CA GLU A 22 -4.06 -4.43 6.66
C GLU A 22 -3.34 -4.51 7.99
N ASP A 23 -2.13 -5.06 8.04
CA ASP A 23 -1.34 -5.14 9.27
C ASP A 23 -0.82 -3.78 9.72
N ILE A 24 -0.39 -2.94 8.78
CA ILE A 24 -0.04 -1.54 9.05
C ILE A 24 -1.25 -0.80 9.67
N ARG A 25 -2.46 -1.05 9.18
CA ARG A 25 -3.70 -0.45 9.71
C ARG A 25 -4.02 -0.89 11.15
N LYS A 26 -3.57 -2.08 11.58
CA LYS A 26 -3.76 -2.57 12.95
C LYS A 26 -2.89 -1.80 13.97
N ASP A 27 -1.89 -1.04 13.52
CA ASP A 27 -1.13 -0.18 14.41
C ASP A 27 -2.02 0.86 15.08
N LYS A 28 -1.92 0.98 16.41
CA LYS A 28 -2.80 1.84 17.21
C LYS A 28 -2.76 3.30 16.75
N ASN A 29 -1.57 3.81 16.44
CA ASN A 29 -1.42 5.20 16.00
C ASN A 29 -2.06 5.41 14.62
N VAL A 30 -1.88 4.45 13.70
CA VAL A 30 -2.52 4.49 12.38
C VAL A 30 -4.03 4.44 12.49
N LYS A 31 -4.57 3.54 13.33
CA LYS A 31 -6.01 3.43 13.57
C LYS A 31 -6.62 4.75 14.03
N ILE A 32 -6.01 5.41 15.02
CA ILE A 32 -6.47 6.72 15.53
C ILE A 32 -6.48 7.77 14.42
N ILE A 33 -5.42 7.84 13.60
CA ILE A 33 -5.33 8.82 12.50
C ILE A 33 -6.43 8.58 11.47
N VAL A 34 -6.65 7.32 11.09
CA VAL A 34 -7.70 6.93 10.12
C VAL A 34 -9.08 7.28 10.66
N GLU A 35 -9.38 6.96 11.92
CA GLU A 35 -10.68 7.25 12.55
C GLU A 35 -10.97 8.75 12.60
N ARG A 36 -9.97 9.58 12.96
CA ARG A 36 -10.09 11.04 12.98
C ARG A 36 -10.28 11.63 11.59
N ALA A 37 -9.53 11.15 10.60
CA ALA A 37 -9.73 11.54 9.20
C ALA A 37 -11.12 11.14 8.66
N GLN A 38 -11.61 9.97 9.07
CA GLN A 38 -12.94 9.50 8.76
C GLN A 38 -14.02 10.34 9.44
N ALA A 39 -13.79 10.89 10.63
CA ALA A 39 -14.73 11.79 11.28
C ALA A 39 -14.92 13.08 10.46
N VAL A 40 -13.82 13.70 10.02
CA VAL A 40 -13.86 14.92 9.18
C VAL A 40 -14.58 14.66 7.86
N THR A 41 -14.23 13.56 7.18
CA THR A 41 -14.88 13.22 5.91
C THR A 41 -16.35 12.85 6.10
N ARG A 42 -16.71 12.07 7.12
CA ARG A 42 -18.12 11.77 7.44
C ARG A 42 -18.92 13.03 7.73
N TYR A 43 -18.34 14.00 8.43
CA TYR A 43 -19.00 15.28 8.69
C TYR A 43 -19.30 16.05 7.40
N ILE A 44 -18.32 16.16 6.49
CA ILE A 44 -18.51 16.90 5.22
C ILE A 44 -19.50 16.18 4.30
N TYR A 45 -19.32 14.89 4.07
CA TYR A 45 -20.14 14.12 3.13
C TYR A 45 -21.51 13.72 3.69
N GLY A 46 -21.65 13.64 5.02
CA GLY A 46 -22.91 13.33 5.69
C GLY A 46 -23.93 14.46 5.62
N HIS A 47 -23.51 15.67 5.25
CA HIS A 47 -24.38 16.85 5.18
C HIS A 47 -24.33 17.45 3.76
N PRO A 48 -25.34 17.18 2.90
CA PRO A 48 -25.32 17.61 1.49
C PRO A 48 -25.10 19.11 1.30
N ARG A 49 -25.66 19.95 2.18
CA ARG A 49 -25.43 21.40 2.16
C ARG A 49 -23.97 21.76 2.47
N ILE A 50 -23.36 21.12 3.47
CA ILE A 50 -21.95 21.36 3.83
C ILE A 50 -21.03 20.88 2.71
N LEU A 51 -21.32 19.72 2.09
CA LEU A 51 -20.57 19.23 0.94
C LEU A 51 -20.61 20.21 -0.24
N ASN A 52 -21.79 20.73 -0.58
CA ASN A 52 -21.94 21.73 -1.65
C ASN A 52 -21.19 23.02 -1.31
N MET A 53 -21.30 23.49 -0.07
CA MET A 53 -20.53 24.65 0.39
C MET A 53 -19.02 24.42 0.33
N PHE A 54 -18.53 23.22 0.68
CA PHE A 54 -17.11 22.88 0.54
C PHE A 54 -16.66 22.95 -0.92
N ARG A 55 -17.48 22.41 -1.84
CA ARG A 55 -17.23 22.42 -3.28
C ARG A 55 -17.17 23.83 -3.85
N GLU A 56 -18.11 24.68 -3.48
CA GLU A 56 -18.24 26.04 -3.99
C GLU A 56 -17.21 26.99 -3.37
N LEU A 57 -16.99 26.90 -2.06
CA LEU A 57 -16.24 27.91 -1.31
C LEU A 57 -14.75 27.59 -1.18
N ALA A 58 -14.35 26.32 -1.27
CA ALA A 58 -12.97 25.91 -0.98
C ALA A 58 -12.35 25.01 -2.04
N SER A 59 -13.03 23.94 -2.45
CA SER A 59 -12.40 22.89 -3.25
C SER A 59 -12.45 23.13 -4.77
N ARG A 60 -13.24 24.12 -5.21
CA ARG A 60 -13.51 24.43 -6.63
C ARG A 60 -14.11 23.24 -7.37
N GLY A 61 -15.14 22.64 -6.79
CA GLY A 61 -15.87 21.49 -7.33
C GLY A 61 -15.16 20.14 -7.19
N ARG A 62 -13.98 20.08 -6.56
CA ARG A 62 -13.25 18.82 -6.36
C ARG A 62 -13.71 18.08 -5.09
N ASP A 63 -13.80 16.76 -5.16
CA ASP A 63 -14.08 15.92 -4.00
C ASP A 63 -12.81 15.43 -3.30
N ILE A 64 -12.85 15.42 -1.97
CA ILE A 64 -11.82 14.81 -1.10
C ILE A 64 -11.73 13.31 -1.37
N ILE A 65 -12.86 12.60 -1.40
CA ILE A 65 -12.87 11.15 -1.62
C ILE A 65 -12.92 10.93 -3.13
N ARG A 66 -11.96 10.16 -3.64
CA ARG A 66 -11.94 9.75 -5.05
C ARG A 66 -12.58 8.37 -5.15
N ALA A 67 -13.56 8.18 -6.03
CA ALA A 67 -14.02 6.85 -6.42
C ALA A 67 -12.82 6.07 -7.00
N ARG A 68 -12.56 4.84 -6.53
CA ARG A 68 -11.40 4.06 -6.98
C ARG A 68 -11.72 2.61 -7.30
N PRO A 69 -10.99 1.99 -8.26
CA PRO A 69 -11.23 0.61 -8.68
C PRO A 69 -10.78 -0.44 -7.65
N THR A 70 -9.74 -0.19 -6.85
CA THR A 70 -9.16 -1.22 -5.97
C THR A 70 -9.25 -0.89 -4.48
N ARG A 71 -9.77 -1.87 -3.72
CA ARG A 71 -10.06 -1.76 -2.28
C ARG A 71 -8.81 -1.77 -1.39
N PHE A 72 -7.67 -2.21 -1.91
CA PHE A 72 -6.51 -2.64 -1.14
C PHE A 72 -5.82 -1.52 -0.34
N ALA A 73 -5.67 -0.33 -0.94
CA ALA A 73 -5.01 0.82 -0.31
C ALA A 73 -5.96 1.96 0.07
N SER A 74 -7.28 1.69 0.22
CA SER A 74 -8.33 2.71 0.33
C SER A 74 -8.09 3.75 1.44
N ASN A 75 -7.66 3.31 2.62
CA ASN A 75 -7.39 4.23 3.75
C ASN A 75 -6.20 5.15 3.48
N PHE A 76 -5.12 4.58 2.93
CA PHE A 76 -3.93 5.33 2.57
C PHE A 76 -4.24 6.43 1.56
N ILE A 77 -4.96 6.03 0.52
CA ILE A 77 -5.44 6.86 -0.56
C ILE A 77 -6.34 8.00 -0.07
N SER A 78 -7.25 7.68 0.86
CA SER A 78 -8.17 8.65 1.44
C SER A 78 -7.42 9.67 2.28
N LEU A 79 -6.44 9.22 3.08
CA LEU A 79 -5.55 10.09 3.86
C LEU A 79 -4.66 10.96 2.97
N GLU A 80 -4.13 10.41 1.88
CA GLU A 80 -3.33 11.15 0.89
C GLU A 80 -4.17 12.29 0.28
N SER A 81 -5.41 11.98 -0.09
CA SER A 81 -6.33 12.98 -0.63
C SER A 81 -6.70 14.03 0.41
N LEU A 82 -7.05 13.63 1.63
CA LEU A 82 -7.34 14.56 2.73
C LEU A 82 -6.16 15.51 3.00
N HIS A 83 -4.93 14.98 3.02
CA HIS A 83 -3.72 15.78 3.20
C HIS A 83 -3.51 16.80 2.07
N LYS A 84 -3.86 16.47 0.82
CA LYS A 84 -3.83 17.41 -0.31
C LYS A 84 -4.81 18.57 -0.15
N PHE A 85 -5.97 18.32 0.48
CA PHE A 85 -6.98 19.35 0.77
C PHE A 85 -6.78 20.05 2.11
N LYS A 86 -5.65 19.87 2.80
CA LYS A 86 -5.41 20.43 4.15
C LYS A 86 -5.69 21.94 4.23
N ASN A 87 -5.22 22.71 3.26
CA ASN A 87 -5.36 24.17 3.27
C ASN A 87 -6.78 24.61 2.92
N GLU A 88 -7.39 23.94 1.94
CA GLU A 88 -8.80 24.15 1.58
C GLU A 88 -9.74 23.81 2.73
N LEU A 89 -9.49 22.71 3.45
CA LEU A 89 -10.22 22.34 4.65
C LEU A 89 -10.10 23.38 5.75
N LYS A 90 -8.87 23.86 6.01
CA LYS A 90 -8.65 24.96 6.96
C LYS A 90 -9.45 26.19 6.55
N SER A 91 -9.31 26.66 5.32
CA SER A 91 -10.05 27.83 4.83
C SER A 91 -11.57 27.64 4.91
N PHE A 92 -12.07 26.44 4.60
CA PHE A 92 -13.49 26.11 4.66
C PHE A 92 -14.04 26.18 6.08
N MET A 93 -13.32 25.63 7.06
CA MET A 93 -13.78 25.57 8.45
C MET A 93 -13.99 26.97 9.06
N TYR A 94 -13.18 27.98 8.70
CA TYR A 94 -13.40 29.36 9.18
C TYR A 94 -14.20 30.23 8.22
N HIS A 95 -14.76 29.67 7.15
CA HIS A 95 -15.51 30.48 6.21
C HIS A 95 -16.79 31.01 6.86
N LYS A 96 -17.00 32.33 6.81
CA LYS A 96 -18.15 33.01 7.45
C LYS A 96 -19.51 32.39 7.10
N THR A 97 -19.69 31.93 5.85
CA THR A 97 -20.92 31.27 5.40
C THR A 97 -21.15 29.94 6.10
N LEU A 98 -20.10 29.12 6.25
CA LEU A 98 -20.21 27.87 7.00
C LEU A 98 -20.55 28.16 8.45
N ARG A 99 -19.85 29.13 9.06
CA ARG A 99 -20.10 29.50 10.46
C ARG A 99 -21.56 29.92 10.70
N ALA A 100 -22.07 30.84 9.88
CA ALA A 100 -23.45 31.30 9.97
C ALA A 100 -24.50 30.19 9.72
N TYR A 101 -24.14 29.16 8.95
CA TYR A 101 -24.99 27.98 8.74
C TYR A 101 -25.01 27.09 9.99
N ILE A 102 -23.84 26.82 10.58
CA ILE A 102 -23.68 25.97 11.77
C ILE A 102 -24.31 26.61 13.01
N ASP A 103 -24.20 27.92 13.17
CA ASP A 103 -24.79 28.65 14.32
C ASP A 103 -26.33 28.54 14.36
N LYS A 104 -26.98 28.29 13.22
CA LYS A 104 -28.43 28.03 13.11
C LYS A 104 -28.79 26.55 13.31
N GLY A 105 -27.80 25.67 13.40
CA GLY A 105 -27.95 24.24 13.56
C GLY A 105 -28.22 23.82 15.00
N SER A 106 -28.43 22.52 15.21
CA SER A 106 -28.57 21.94 16.55
C SER A 106 -27.26 22.00 17.34
N ALA A 107 -27.36 21.90 18.67
CA ALA A 107 -26.18 21.79 19.54
C ALA A 107 -25.25 20.64 19.12
N LYS A 108 -25.82 19.52 18.65
CA LYS A 108 -25.04 18.40 18.11
C LYS A 108 -24.25 18.79 16.86
N SER A 109 -24.88 19.47 15.89
CA SER A 109 -24.18 19.94 14.69
C SER A 109 -23.04 20.90 15.01
N GLN A 110 -23.20 21.74 16.03
CA GLN A 110 -22.16 22.66 16.49
C GLN A 110 -20.99 21.91 17.13
N MET A 111 -21.26 20.88 17.93
CA MET A 111 -20.22 20.02 18.52
C MET A 111 -19.45 19.25 17.45
N ASP A 112 -20.13 18.63 16.49
CA ASP A 112 -19.49 17.89 15.39
C ASP A 112 -18.58 18.81 14.53
N TYR A 113 -19.00 20.07 14.31
CA TYR A 113 -18.19 21.10 13.67
C TYR A 113 -16.92 21.42 14.49
N LEU A 114 -17.05 21.65 15.79
CA LEU A 114 -15.91 21.99 16.66
C LEU A 114 -14.88 20.85 16.71
N GLU A 115 -15.34 19.59 16.76
CA GLU A 115 -14.47 18.42 16.69
C GLU A 115 -13.67 18.41 15.38
N CYS A 116 -14.33 18.69 14.25
CA CYS A 116 -13.66 18.79 12.95
C CYS A 116 -12.62 19.92 12.91
N CYS A 117 -12.96 21.10 13.44
CA CYS A 117 -12.01 22.21 13.55
C CYS A 117 -10.77 21.82 14.35
N HIS A 118 -10.96 21.19 15.52
CA HIS A 118 -9.85 20.73 16.35
C HIS A 118 -8.93 19.77 15.60
N VAL A 119 -9.47 18.78 14.88
CA VAL A 119 -8.67 17.85 14.06
C VAL A 119 -7.90 18.57 12.95
N ILE A 120 -8.54 19.53 12.27
CA ILE A 120 -7.95 20.25 11.14
C ILE A 120 -6.89 21.26 11.59
N GLU A 121 -7.02 21.84 12.78
CA GLU A 121 -6.03 22.74 13.38
C GLU A 121 -4.80 22.01 13.89
N GLU A 122 -4.99 20.82 14.46
CA GLU A 122 -3.95 20.09 15.17
C GLU A 122 -2.76 19.78 14.27
N LYS A 123 -1.62 20.44 14.54
CA LYS A 123 -0.37 20.20 13.82
C LYS A 123 0.06 18.73 13.92
N GLU A 124 -0.06 18.15 15.11
CA GLU A 124 0.33 16.78 15.37
C GLU A 124 -0.46 15.76 14.52
N PHE A 125 -1.77 15.97 14.34
CA PHE A 125 -2.58 15.15 13.43
C PHE A 125 -1.97 15.12 12.02
N TRP A 126 -1.66 16.29 11.44
CA TRP A 126 -1.08 16.36 10.10
C TRP A 126 0.33 15.78 10.01
N ASP A 127 1.16 15.99 11.04
CA ASP A 127 2.51 15.42 11.09
C ASP A 127 2.45 13.88 11.14
N ARG A 128 1.49 13.34 11.90
CA ARG A 128 1.19 11.90 11.96
C ARG A 128 0.66 11.36 10.62
N VAL A 129 -0.25 12.08 9.94
CA VAL A 129 -0.70 11.74 8.59
C VAL A 129 0.47 11.71 7.62
N ALA A 130 1.33 12.74 7.61
CA ALA A 130 2.49 12.81 6.73
C ALA A 130 3.48 11.66 6.98
N ARG A 131 3.73 11.30 8.24
CA ARG A 131 4.53 10.12 8.60
C ARG A 131 3.92 8.84 8.07
N TYR A 132 2.61 8.66 8.22
CA TYR A 132 1.90 7.49 7.67
C TYR A 132 1.99 7.42 6.14
N LEU A 133 1.87 8.56 5.46
CA LEU A 133 2.01 8.64 4.02
C LEU A 133 3.41 8.20 3.55
N LYS A 134 4.47 8.51 4.30
CA LYS A 134 5.84 8.03 4.01
C LYS A 134 5.99 6.50 4.12
N VAL A 135 5.18 5.83 4.94
CA VAL A 135 5.20 4.36 5.06
C VAL A 135 4.53 3.70 3.87
N GLY A 136 3.33 4.17 3.49
CA GLY A 136 2.55 3.49 2.44
C GLY A 136 2.87 3.93 1.01
N THR A 137 3.49 5.10 0.80
CA THR A 137 3.81 5.59 -0.57
C THR A 137 4.65 4.58 -1.36
N PRO A 138 5.75 4.02 -0.81
CA PRO A 138 6.55 3.05 -1.54
C PRO A 138 5.76 1.77 -1.85
N LEU A 139 4.94 1.29 -0.90
CA LEU A 139 4.10 0.10 -1.07
C LEU A 139 3.00 0.30 -2.12
N VAL A 140 2.41 1.50 -2.21
CA VAL A 140 1.43 1.82 -3.27
C VAL A 140 2.10 1.83 -4.65
N LYS A 141 3.38 2.23 -4.75
CA LYS A 141 4.12 2.15 -6.02
C LYS A 141 4.29 0.69 -6.46
N VAL A 142 4.67 -0.20 -5.54
CA VAL A 142 4.75 -1.64 -5.83
C VAL A 142 3.38 -2.22 -6.18
N LEU A 143 2.34 -1.86 -5.42
CA LEU A 143 0.97 -2.31 -5.69
C LEU A 143 0.51 -1.92 -7.10
N ARG A 144 0.76 -0.67 -7.53
CA ARG A 144 0.41 -0.21 -8.88
C ARG A 144 1.20 -0.90 -9.98
N MET A 145 2.42 -1.33 -9.69
CA MET A 145 3.23 -2.11 -10.63
C MET A 145 2.58 -3.48 -10.85
N VAL A 146 2.31 -4.22 -9.77
CA VAL A 146 1.78 -5.60 -9.85
C VAL A 146 0.28 -5.71 -10.17
N ASP A 147 -0.44 -4.61 -10.09
CA ASP A 147 -1.88 -4.50 -10.42
C ASP A 147 -2.09 -3.92 -11.84
N GLY A 148 -1.01 -3.54 -12.53
CA GLY A 148 -1.05 -3.07 -13.91
C GLY A 148 -1.14 -4.23 -14.91
N ASP A 149 -1.79 -4.00 -16.05
CA ASP A 149 -1.93 -5.01 -17.12
C ASP A 149 -0.64 -5.27 -17.92
N ASP A 150 0.47 -4.57 -17.63
CA ASP A 150 1.71 -4.64 -18.40
C ASP A 150 2.75 -5.62 -17.83
N LYS A 151 2.96 -6.71 -18.58
CA LYS A 151 4.15 -7.60 -18.69
C LYS A 151 5.02 -7.86 -17.43
N ASN A 152 4.98 -9.13 -16.99
CA ASN A 152 6.05 -9.88 -16.31
C ASN A 152 6.65 -9.23 -15.05
N ASP A 153 5.81 -8.84 -14.09
CA ASP A 153 6.24 -8.27 -12.81
C ASP A 153 7.12 -9.19 -11.94
N MET A 154 7.04 -10.50 -12.17
CA MET A 154 7.78 -11.51 -11.39
C MET A 154 9.28 -11.21 -11.33
N GLY A 155 9.87 -10.71 -12.42
CA GLY A 155 11.30 -10.37 -12.49
C GLY A 155 11.68 -9.02 -11.89
N TYR A 156 10.70 -8.19 -11.51
CA TYR A 156 10.91 -6.87 -10.90
C TYR A 156 10.40 -6.80 -9.46
N LEU A 157 9.52 -7.72 -9.04
CA LEU A 157 8.87 -7.68 -7.74
C LEU A 157 9.85 -7.68 -6.56
N TYR A 158 10.85 -8.55 -6.61
CA TYR A 158 11.91 -8.61 -5.59
C TYR A 158 12.58 -7.24 -5.43
N GLU A 159 13.02 -6.68 -6.55
CA GLU A 159 13.70 -5.39 -6.63
C GLU A 159 12.81 -4.23 -6.16
N ALA A 160 11.56 -4.21 -6.59
CA ALA A 160 10.60 -3.17 -6.25
C ALA A 160 10.28 -3.17 -4.74
N MET A 161 10.20 -4.35 -4.12
CA MET A 161 10.00 -4.48 -2.68
C MET A 161 11.23 -4.02 -1.89
N ASP A 162 12.43 -4.32 -2.37
CA ASP A 162 13.67 -3.86 -1.75
C ASP A 162 13.81 -2.33 -1.86
N ARG A 163 13.55 -1.75 -3.04
CA ARG A 163 13.44 -0.29 -3.22
C ARG A 163 12.40 0.33 -2.30
N ALA A 164 11.25 -0.31 -2.13
CA ALA A 164 10.20 0.19 -1.25
C ALA A 164 10.68 0.25 0.22
N LYS A 165 11.44 -0.76 0.67
CA LYS A 165 12.05 -0.79 2.00
C LYS A 165 13.12 0.28 2.16
N MET A 166 13.98 0.49 1.16
CA MET A 166 14.99 1.56 1.16
C MET A 166 14.37 2.96 1.21
N GLU A 167 13.36 3.23 0.37
CA GLU A 167 12.67 4.54 0.34
C GLU A 167 12.02 4.84 1.70
N LEU A 168 11.43 3.82 2.34
CA LEU A 168 10.87 3.92 3.68
C LEU A 168 11.95 4.23 4.72
N GLN A 169 13.09 3.52 4.67
CA GLN A 169 14.21 3.74 5.58
C GLN A 169 14.78 5.15 5.47
N GLN A 170 14.98 5.64 4.25
CA GLN A 170 15.45 7.01 4.00
C GLN A 170 14.45 8.05 4.51
N SER A 171 13.15 7.80 4.32
CA SER A 171 12.08 8.72 4.71
C SER A 171 11.82 8.77 6.24
N LEU A 172 12.11 7.67 6.95
CA LEU A 172 11.82 7.45 8.37
C LEU A 172 12.99 6.75 9.10
N PRO A 173 14.19 7.35 9.16
CA PRO A 173 15.42 6.66 9.59
C PRO A 173 15.39 6.20 11.06
N ARG A 174 14.54 6.78 11.90
CA ARG A 174 14.38 6.39 13.32
C ARG A 174 13.34 5.30 13.55
N ASP A 175 12.34 5.18 12.67
CA ASP A 175 11.15 4.36 12.90
C ASP A 175 10.98 3.22 11.88
N TYR A 176 11.80 3.16 10.83
CA TYR A 176 11.64 2.22 9.71
C TYR A 176 11.61 0.75 10.13
N LYS A 177 12.39 0.36 11.16
CA LYS A 177 12.51 -1.03 11.63
C LYS A 177 11.16 -1.63 12.01
N LYS A 178 10.27 -0.83 12.62
CA LYS A 178 8.91 -1.26 12.98
C LYS A 178 8.12 -1.67 11.73
N TRP A 179 8.18 -0.85 10.68
CA TRP A 179 7.44 -1.09 9.44
C TRP A 179 8.06 -2.21 8.62
N TRP A 180 9.39 -2.28 8.57
CA TRP A 180 10.12 -3.39 7.99
C TRP A 180 9.74 -4.72 8.63
N LYS A 181 9.54 -4.77 9.95
CA LYS A 181 9.08 -6.01 10.61
C LYS A 181 7.73 -6.49 10.05
N ILE A 182 6.78 -5.58 9.81
CA ILE A 182 5.47 -5.91 9.22
C ILE A 182 5.63 -6.36 7.77
N ILE A 183 6.41 -5.61 6.99
CA ILE A 183 6.68 -5.91 5.56
C ILE A 183 7.37 -7.26 5.43
N ASN A 184 8.47 -7.49 6.14
CA ASN A 184 9.25 -8.72 6.09
C ASN A 184 8.42 -9.92 6.57
N HIS A 185 7.61 -9.76 7.63
CA HIS A 185 6.74 -10.84 8.08
C HIS A 185 5.78 -11.31 6.98
N ARG A 186 5.18 -10.39 6.22
CA ARG A 186 4.33 -10.75 5.08
C ARG A 186 5.11 -11.20 3.87
N TRP A 187 6.26 -10.58 3.60
CA TRP A 187 7.18 -11.00 2.54
C TRP A 187 7.55 -12.46 2.77
N GLU A 188 8.27 -12.79 3.83
CA GLU A 188 8.78 -14.14 4.13
C GLU A 188 7.69 -15.22 4.20
N ASN A 189 6.51 -14.91 4.73
CA ASN A 189 5.47 -15.92 4.96
C ASN A 189 4.43 -16.04 3.83
N THR A 190 4.35 -15.09 2.90
CA THR A 190 3.30 -15.10 1.87
C THR A 190 3.81 -14.81 0.47
N LEU A 191 4.68 -13.80 0.31
CA LEU A 191 5.06 -13.30 -1.00
C LEU A 191 6.43 -13.81 -1.45
N HIS A 192 7.38 -13.94 -0.54
CA HIS A 192 8.73 -14.38 -0.85
C HIS A 192 8.70 -15.85 -1.24
N HIS A 193 9.23 -16.12 -2.42
CA HIS A 193 9.49 -17.46 -2.90
C HIS A 193 10.77 -17.39 -3.71
N ASP A 194 11.55 -18.46 -3.69
CA ASP A 194 12.72 -18.64 -4.57
C ASP A 194 12.45 -18.26 -6.03
N LEU A 195 11.20 -18.35 -6.53
CA LEU A 195 10.85 -17.89 -7.88
C LEU A 195 10.91 -16.38 -8.07
N HIS A 196 10.55 -15.58 -7.08
CA HIS A 196 10.63 -14.12 -7.17
C HIS A 196 12.09 -13.66 -7.12
N ALA A 197 12.89 -14.27 -6.24
CA ALA A 197 14.33 -14.07 -6.18
C ALA A 197 15.00 -14.53 -7.48
N ALA A 198 14.67 -15.73 -7.97
CA ALA A 198 15.16 -16.26 -9.24
C ALA A 198 14.69 -15.44 -10.45
N GLY A 199 13.53 -14.78 -10.39
CA GLY A 199 13.03 -13.92 -11.46
C GLY A 199 13.88 -12.67 -11.68
N TYR A 200 14.54 -12.18 -10.62
CA TYR A 200 15.49 -11.07 -10.70
C TYR A 200 16.70 -11.44 -11.57
N PHE A 201 17.26 -12.64 -11.35
CA PHE A 201 18.55 -13.04 -11.93
C PHE A 201 18.61 -13.06 -13.47
N PRO A 202 17.62 -13.57 -14.22
CA PRO A 202 17.65 -13.54 -15.68
C PRO A 202 17.14 -12.21 -16.27
N ASN A 203 16.80 -11.20 -15.45
CA ASN A 203 16.25 -9.94 -15.93
C ASN A 203 17.38 -9.02 -16.44
N PRO A 204 17.55 -8.84 -17.77
CA PRO A 204 18.69 -8.10 -18.30
C PRO A 204 18.65 -6.62 -17.89
N ARG A 205 17.45 -6.05 -17.73
CA ARG A 205 17.33 -4.64 -17.32
C ARG A 205 17.85 -4.39 -15.91
N LEU A 206 17.78 -5.39 -15.02
CA LEU A 206 18.29 -5.28 -13.66
C LEU A 206 19.77 -5.68 -13.59
N MET A 207 20.15 -6.76 -14.29
CA MET A 207 21.52 -7.29 -14.28
C MET A 207 22.55 -6.41 -14.98
N TYR A 208 22.12 -5.61 -15.97
CA TYR A 208 23.00 -4.68 -16.69
C TYR A 208 22.81 -3.21 -16.26
N ALA A 209 22.08 -2.96 -15.17
CA ALA A 209 22.00 -1.62 -14.59
C ALA A 209 23.29 -1.28 -13.82
N ASP A 210 23.65 0.01 -13.73
CA ASP A 210 24.86 0.47 -13.02
C ASP A 210 24.87 0.06 -11.53
N ASN A 211 23.70 -0.17 -10.96
CA ASN A 211 23.48 -0.59 -9.58
C ASN A 211 23.06 -2.07 -9.47
N ALA A 212 23.32 -2.89 -10.49
CA ALA A 212 23.03 -4.31 -10.46
C ALA A 212 23.68 -4.97 -9.23
N HIS A 213 22.86 -5.66 -8.42
CA HIS A 213 23.33 -6.34 -7.24
C HIS A 213 22.64 -7.70 -7.11
N VAL A 214 23.45 -8.76 -7.21
CA VAL A 214 23.01 -10.12 -6.90
C VAL A 214 23.42 -10.41 -5.48
N ASP A 215 22.47 -10.30 -4.55
CA ASP A 215 22.68 -10.68 -3.16
C ASP A 215 22.62 -12.21 -2.98
N SER A 216 22.89 -12.67 -1.76
CA SER A 216 22.83 -14.09 -1.42
C SER A 216 21.43 -14.70 -1.54
N GLU A 217 20.37 -13.91 -1.36
CA GLU A 217 18.97 -14.37 -1.44
C GLU A 217 18.57 -14.63 -2.89
N VAL A 218 18.94 -13.72 -3.81
CA VAL A 218 18.79 -13.88 -5.26
C VAL A 218 19.55 -15.12 -5.75
N LEU A 219 20.81 -15.29 -5.36
CA LEU A 219 21.61 -16.43 -5.78
C LEU A 219 21.05 -17.76 -5.24
N HIS A 220 20.71 -17.82 -3.95
CA HIS A 220 20.18 -19.01 -3.32
C HIS A 220 18.82 -19.40 -3.90
N GLY A 221 17.91 -18.42 -4.07
CA GLY A 221 16.61 -18.64 -4.71
C GLY A 221 16.76 -19.16 -6.14
N THR A 222 17.70 -18.61 -6.92
CA THR A 222 18.00 -19.08 -8.28
C THR A 222 18.45 -20.53 -8.30
N LEU A 223 19.42 -20.91 -7.44
CA LEU A 223 19.92 -22.27 -7.34
C LEU A 223 18.83 -23.26 -6.89
N ASN A 224 17.99 -22.87 -5.94
CA ASN A 224 16.87 -23.70 -5.47
C ASN A 224 15.85 -23.96 -6.58
N VAL A 225 15.53 -22.95 -7.40
CA VAL A 225 14.64 -23.10 -8.56
C VAL A 225 15.24 -24.05 -9.59
N ILE A 226 16.51 -23.87 -9.95
CA ILE A 226 17.22 -24.73 -10.90
C ILE A 226 17.25 -26.18 -10.38
N GLY A 227 17.61 -26.38 -9.10
CA GLY A 227 17.67 -27.70 -8.48
C GLY A 227 16.32 -28.42 -8.50
N ARG A 228 15.24 -27.71 -8.13
CA ARG A 228 13.88 -28.29 -8.13
C ARG A 228 13.42 -28.69 -9.54
N LEU A 229 13.69 -27.86 -10.55
CA LEU A 229 13.36 -28.16 -11.94
C LEU A 229 14.21 -29.31 -12.51
N SER A 230 15.49 -29.37 -12.14
CA SER A 230 16.42 -30.42 -12.60
C SER A 230 16.01 -31.79 -12.06
N ASN A 231 15.64 -31.86 -10.78
CA ASN A 231 15.17 -33.10 -10.15
C ASN A 231 13.83 -33.59 -10.76
N ASP A 232 12.88 -32.68 -11.01
CA ASP A 232 11.60 -33.00 -11.68
C ASP A 232 11.81 -33.51 -13.12
N THR A 233 12.76 -32.90 -13.85
CA THR A 233 13.10 -33.34 -15.21
C THR A 233 13.69 -34.74 -15.21
N ARG A 234 14.58 -35.03 -14.26
CA ARG A 234 15.18 -36.37 -14.10
C ARG A 234 14.14 -37.44 -13.79
N GLU A 235 13.25 -37.20 -12.83
CA GLU A 235 12.16 -38.13 -12.47
C GLU A 235 11.21 -38.39 -13.66
N LYS A 236 10.89 -37.38 -14.47
CA LYS A 236 10.05 -37.52 -15.67
C LYS A 236 10.72 -38.29 -16.80
N VAL A 237 12.03 -38.14 -16.97
CA VAL A 237 12.82 -38.88 -17.98
C VAL A 237 12.96 -40.34 -17.55
N GLU A 238 13.33 -40.62 -16.30
CA GLU A 238 13.44 -41.97 -15.76
C GLU A 238 12.06 -42.69 -15.70
N GLY A 239 10.99 -41.97 -15.38
CA GLY A 239 9.60 -42.49 -15.38
C GLY A 239 9.00 -42.73 -16.78
N ARG A 240 9.54 -42.10 -17.83
CA ARG A 240 9.19 -42.39 -19.24
C ARG A 240 10.02 -43.54 -19.80
N ALA A 241 11.30 -43.62 -19.44
CA ALA A 241 12.17 -44.73 -19.85
C ALA A 241 11.68 -46.09 -19.31
N SER A 242 11.14 -46.10 -18.08
CA SER A 242 10.56 -47.30 -17.45
C SER A 242 9.19 -47.72 -18.01
N LYS A 243 8.51 -46.87 -18.80
CA LYS A 243 7.23 -47.18 -19.45
C LYS A 243 7.35 -47.46 -20.96
N GLY A 244 8.56 -47.36 -21.52
CA GLY A 244 8.85 -47.60 -22.94
C GLY A 244 9.46 -48.96 -23.26
N CYS A 245 9.58 -49.87 -22.28
CA CYS A 245 10.00 -51.25 -22.48
C CYS A 245 8.87 -52.22 -22.12
N ILE A 246 7.88 -52.34 -23.02
CA ILE A 246 7.09 -53.57 -23.23
C ILE A 246 6.84 -53.67 -24.73
#